data_AF-A0A3P2ALM5-F1
#
_entry.id   AF-A0A3P2ALM5-F1
#
_cell.length_a   1.000
_cell.length_b   1.000
_cell.length_c   1.000
_cell.angle_alpha   90.00
_cell.angle_beta   90.00
_cell.angle_gamma   90.00
#
_symmetry.space_group_name_H-M   'P 1'
#
loop_
_entity.id
_entity.type
_entity.pdbx_description
1 polymer ?
#
loop_
_entity_poly.entity_id
_entity_poly.type
_entity_poly.pdbx_seq_one_letter_code
_entity_poly.pdbx_strand_id
1 'polypeptide(L)'
;MANSTEVINKRIMDQYGTQTFPQKRTGGSDLSKDAFLNLLTTQLRYQNPLEPTNDKEFLAQMAQFTALEQMNNLYSSFQFSQASSMINKNVVAEVKNEESGDISQVVGKVVAVNVKENKQFLLVQSLDGKTKEVELSKVKSINDGTTLDAEILAKEIEKLQLSQANSMINKNVEAELTNDKGEVIKIGGKVVAVNVKEGKKILLIKGTDGKQTEVELSKVKVINDGTSTDGEALLKEIEKLTQKVAELEKIIKELKQP
;
A
#
# COMPACT_ATOMS: atom_id res chain seq x y z
N MET A 1 -1.64 29.71 13.15
CA MET A 1 -2.33 28.94 12.09
C MET A 1 -1.78 27.52 12.15
N ALA A 2 -2.58 26.57 12.64
CA ALA A 2 -2.12 25.18 12.75
C ALA A 2 -2.00 24.57 11.35
N ASN A 3 -0.88 23.88 11.11
CA ASN A 3 -0.54 23.31 9.81
C ASN A 3 -1.57 22.26 9.39
N SER A 4 -2.08 22.33 8.16
CA SER A 4 -3.16 21.48 7.63
C SER A 4 -2.85 19.99 7.80
N THR A 5 -1.57 19.60 7.77
CA THR A 5 -1.12 18.22 8.01
C THR A 5 -1.26 17.78 9.47
N GLU A 6 -1.02 18.67 10.44
CA GLU A 6 -1.28 18.36 11.86
C GLU A 6 -2.76 18.25 12.15
N VAL A 7 -3.59 19.09 11.50
CA VAL A 7 -5.05 19.03 11.65
C VAL A 7 -5.59 17.73 11.06
N ILE A 8 -5.07 17.28 9.92
CA ILE A 8 -5.45 15.98 9.30
C ILE A 8 -4.99 14.82 10.18
N ASN A 9 -3.73 14.82 10.65
CA ASN A 9 -3.21 13.78 11.53
C ASN A 9 -3.98 13.70 12.85
N LYS A 10 -4.35 14.85 13.43
CA LYS A 10 -5.16 14.92 14.65
C LYS A 10 -6.59 14.42 14.40
N ARG A 11 -7.21 14.75 13.27
CA ARG A 11 -8.55 14.25 12.91
C ARG A 11 -8.56 12.74 12.67
N ILE A 12 -7.50 12.19 12.09
CA ILE A 12 -7.33 10.74 11.91
C ILE A 12 -7.16 10.07 13.29
N MET A 13 -6.37 10.64 14.20
CA MET A 13 -6.20 10.11 15.56
C MET A 13 -7.48 10.21 16.42
N ASP A 14 -8.27 11.27 16.26
CA ASP A 14 -9.54 11.46 16.99
C ASP A 14 -10.68 10.59 16.41
N GLN A 15 -10.69 10.34 15.10
CA GLN A 15 -11.72 9.53 14.42
C GLN A 15 -11.48 8.02 14.55
N TYR A 16 -10.23 7.58 14.67
CA TYR A 16 -9.82 6.20 14.96
C TYR A 16 -9.38 6.03 16.41
N GLY A 17 -10.15 6.63 17.32
CA GLY A 17 -9.87 6.75 18.76
C GLY A 17 -8.91 5.73 19.34
N THR A 18 -7.93 6.24 20.08
CA THR A 18 -7.00 5.52 20.95
C THR A 18 -7.72 4.63 21.97
N GLN A 19 -8.21 3.49 21.51
CA GLN A 19 -8.58 2.30 22.25
C GLN A 19 -8.28 1.17 21.26
N THR A 20 -7.09 0.58 21.28
CA THR A 20 -6.78 -0.47 22.23
C THR A 20 -5.26 -0.55 22.41
N PHE A 21 -4.76 -0.08 23.55
CA PHE A 21 -3.77 -0.94 24.22
C PHE A 21 -4.48 -2.29 24.39
N PRO A 22 -3.89 -3.42 23.97
CA PRO A 22 -4.43 -4.70 24.39
C PRO A 22 -4.41 -4.66 25.93
N GLN A 23 -5.58 -4.43 26.54
CA GLN A 23 -5.88 -4.97 27.85
C GLN A 23 -5.47 -6.42 27.72
N LYS A 24 -4.35 -6.75 28.37
CA LYS A 24 -3.80 -8.10 28.45
C LYS A 24 -4.98 -9.00 28.79
N ARG A 25 -5.52 -9.72 27.80
CA ARG A 25 -6.53 -10.75 28.06
C ARG A 25 -5.75 -11.90 28.71
N THR A 26 -5.43 -11.75 29.99
CA THR A 26 -4.88 -12.81 30.84
C THR A 26 -5.91 -13.89 31.14
N GLY A 27 -7.20 -13.67 30.83
CA GLY A 27 -8.28 -14.48 31.38
C GLY A 27 -8.45 -15.92 30.84
N GLY A 28 -7.80 -16.30 29.73
CA GLY A 28 -7.99 -17.63 29.12
C GLY A 28 -6.84 -18.60 29.35
N SER A 29 -5.63 -18.18 29.00
CA SER A 29 -4.43 -19.02 29.05
C SER A 29 -3.79 -19.13 30.45
N ASP A 30 -3.95 -18.12 31.33
CA ASP A 30 -3.43 -18.24 32.70
C ASP A 30 -4.35 -19.14 33.54
N LEU A 31 -5.66 -19.09 33.30
CA LEU A 31 -6.65 -19.91 34.00
C LEU A 31 -6.47 -21.42 33.73
N SER A 32 -6.13 -21.82 32.50
CA SER A 32 -5.87 -23.22 32.14
C SER A 32 -4.57 -23.76 32.73
N LYS A 33 -3.52 -22.92 32.80
CA LYS A 33 -2.25 -23.23 33.47
C LYS A 33 -2.41 -23.38 34.99
N ASP A 34 -3.12 -22.47 35.62
CA ASP A 34 -3.34 -22.51 37.08
C ASP A 34 -4.27 -23.67 37.45
N ALA A 35 -5.31 -23.95 36.66
CA ALA A 35 -6.13 -25.14 36.81
C ALA A 35 -5.32 -26.43 36.60
N PHE A 36 -4.41 -26.46 35.63
CA PHE A 36 -3.50 -27.59 35.39
C PHE A 36 -2.53 -27.82 36.55
N LEU A 37 -1.86 -26.76 37.04
CA LEU A 37 -0.94 -26.84 38.18
C LEU A 37 -1.66 -27.22 39.47
N ASN A 38 -2.90 -26.74 39.65
CA ASN A 38 -3.73 -27.12 40.78
C ASN A 38 -4.21 -28.58 40.69
N LEU A 39 -4.56 -29.06 39.49
CA LEU A 39 -4.87 -30.48 39.26
C LEU A 39 -3.65 -31.38 39.53
N LEU A 40 -2.48 -30.98 39.03
CA LEU A 40 -1.20 -31.67 39.25
C LEU A 40 -0.84 -31.74 40.74
N THR A 41 -1.00 -30.64 41.47
CA THR A 41 -0.72 -30.57 42.91
C THR A 41 -1.75 -31.35 43.71
N THR A 42 -3.01 -31.34 43.30
CA THR A 42 -4.10 -32.09 43.96
C THR A 42 -3.92 -33.59 43.76
N GLN A 43 -3.51 -34.05 42.58
CA GLN A 43 -3.22 -35.45 42.32
C GLN A 43 -1.98 -35.92 43.09
N LEU A 44 -0.89 -35.13 43.15
CA LEU A 44 0.28 -35.44 44.00
C LEU A 44 -0.08 -35.62 45.49
N ARG A 45 -1.13 -34.92 45.97
CA ARG A 45 -1.62 -35.04 47.36
C ARG A 45 -2.53 -36.25 47.61
N TYR A 46 -3.14 -36.83 46.58
CA TYR A 46 -4.16 -37.89 46.71
C TYR A 46 -3.84 -39.20 45.95
N GLN A 47 -2.65 -39.34 45.36
CA GLN A 47 -2.25 -40.58 44.66
C GLN A 47 -2.03 -41.73 45.65
N ASN A 48 -2.93 -42.72 45.60
CA ASN A 48 -2.68 -44.06 46.13
C ASN A 48 -1.65 -44.74 45.20
N PRO A 49 -0.46 -45.15 45.67
CA PRO A 49 0.68 -45.57 44.84
C PRO A 49 0.47 -46.81 43.96
N LEU A 50 -0.71 -47.44 43.98
CA LEU A 50 -1.00 -48.71 43.31
C LEU A 50 -1.58 -48.58 41.89
N GLU A 51 -2.06 -47.40 41.44
CA GLU A 51 -2.56 -47.20 40.05
C GLU A 51 -2.18 -45.85 39.40
N PRO A 52 -0.90 -45.62 39.04
CA PRO A 52 -0.41 -44.32 38.55
C PRO A 52 -0.48 -44.10 37.02
N THR A 53 -1.06 -45.00 36.23
CA THR A 53 -0.86 -45.04 34.76
C THR A 53 -1.84 -44.19 33.95
N ASN A 54 -3.14 -44.19 34.29
CA ASN A 54 -4.18 -43.52 33.49
C ASN A 54 -4.10 -41.98 33.60
N ASP A 55 -3.83 -41.47 34.81
CA ASP A 55 -3.75 -40.02 35.07
C ASP A 55 -2.50 -39.37 34.44
N LYS A 56 -1.40 -40.11 34.33
CA LYS A 56 -0.16 -39.61 33.71
C LYS A 56 -0.29 -39.45 32.21
N GLU A 57 -1.01 -40.34 31.53
CA GLU A 57 -1.21 -40.27 30.08
C GLU A 57 -2.11 -39.09 29.70
N PHE A 58 -3.22 -38.88 30.44
CA PHE A 58 -4.08 -37.71 30.24
C PHE A 58 -3.34 -36.39 30.54
N LEU A 59 -2.57 -36.33 31.63
CA LEU A 59 -1.76 -35.17 31.98
C LEU A 59 -0.69 -34.88 30.91
N ALA A 60 -0.04 -35.91 30.37
CA ALA A 60 0.92 -35.77 29.29
C ALA A 60 0.27 -35.21 28.01
N GLN A 61 -0.93 -35.67 27.65
CA GLN A 61 -1.68 -35.14 26.52
C GLN A 61 -2.10 -33.68 26.75
N MET A 62 -2.58 -33.32 27.95
CA MET A 62 -2.92 -31.92 28.29
C MET A 62 -1.70 -31.00 28.31
N ALA A 63 -0.55 -31.47 28.81
CA ALA A 63 0.71 -30.74 28.74
C ALA A 63 1.13 -30.51 27.27
N GLN A 64 0.92 -31.51 26.39
CA GLN A 64 1.17 -31.38 24.96
C GLN A 64 0.26 -30.33 24.30
N PHE A 65 -1.04 -30.32 24.61
CA PHE A 65 -1.96 -29.29 24.11
C PHE A 65 -1.61 -27.89 24.64
N THR A 66 -1.27 -27.78 25.93
CA THR A 66 -0.86 -26.51 26.56
C THR A 66 0.42 -25.99 25.92
N ALA A 67 1.41 -26.84 25.66
CA ALA A 67 2.65 -26.46 24.98
C ALA A 67 2.38 -25.94 23.56
N LEU A 68 1.50 -26.59 22.80
CA LEU A 68 1.09 -26.14 21.48
C LEU A 68 0.34 -24.80 21.52
N GLU A 69 -0.54 -24.60 22.49
CA GLU A 69 -1.24 -23.32 22.68
C GLU A 69 -0.24 -22.19 22.98
N GLN A 70 0.71 -22.42 23.88
CA GLN A 70 1.76 -21.45 24.20
C GLN A 70 2.63 -21.14 22.97
N MET A 71 2.97 -22.16 22.16
CA MET A 71 3.72 -21.94 20.91
C MET A 71 2.93 -21.10 19.90
N ASN A 72 1.62 -21.33 19.77
CA ASN A 72 0.74 -20.51 18.94
C ASN A 72 0.66 -19.06 19.45
N ASN A 73 0.61 -18.86 20.76
CA ASN A 73 0.59 -17.52 21.37
C ASN A 73 1.92 -16.77 21.14
N LEU A 74 3.05 -17.47 21.21
CA LEU A 74 4.37 -16.93 20.89
C LEU A 74 4.48 -16.55 19.41
N TYR A 75 4.01 -17.43 18.52
CA TYR A 75 3.98 -17.15 17.08
C TYR A 75 3.13 -15.92 16.76
N SER A 76 1.93 -15.81 17.36
CA SER A 76 1.05 -14.65 17.20
C SER A 76 1.69 -13.35 17.73
N SER A 77 2.39 -13.43 18.87
CA SER A 77 3.14 -12.29 19.44
C SER A 77 4.31 -11.86 18.54
N PHE A 78 5.04 -12.82 17.97
CA PHE A 78 6.12 -12.56 17.03
C PHE A 78 5.61 -11.89 15.75
N GLN A 79 4.53 -12.42 15.16
CA GLN A 79 3.90 -11.82 14.00
C GLN A 79 3.36 -10.42 14.30
N PHE A 80 2.79 -10.19 15.49
CA PHE A 80 2.38 -8.85 15.90
C PHE A 80 3.56 -7.89 16.03
N SER A 81 4.69 -8.33 16.58
CA SER A 81 5.93 -7.54 16.63
C SER A 81 6.43 -7.21 15.22
N GLN A 82 6.41 -8.18 14.32
CA GLN A 82 6.78 -7.97 12.92
C GLN A 82 5.86 -6.96 12.25
N ALA A 83 4.54 -7.13 12.36
CA ALA A 83 3.55 -6.19 11.85
C ALA A 83 3.70 -4.78 12.43
N SER A 84 3.97 -4.68 13.74
CA SER A 84 4.17 -3.40 14.43
C SER A 84 5.40 -2.66 13.92
N SER A 85 6.47 -3.38 13.57
CA SER A 85 7.67 -2.80 12.95
C SER A 85 7.41 -2.23 11.56
N MET A 86 6.32 -2.65 10.90
CA MET A 86 5.91 -2.13 9.60
C MET A 86 5.08 -0.86 9.71
N ILE A 87 4.59 -0.48 10.90
CA ILE A 87 3.86 0.78 11.09
C ILE A 87 4.75 1.94 10.63
N ASN A 88 4.16 2.88 9.90
CA ASN A 88 4.83 3.98 9.23
C ASN A 88 5.82 3.59 8.11
N LYS A 89 5.96 2.30 7.78
CA LYS A 89 6.72 1.84 6.62
C LYS A 89 5.82 1.70 5.40
N ASN A 90 6.43 1.75 4.23
CA ASN A 90 5.76 1.51 2.97
C ASN A 90 5.86 0.02 2.63
N VAL A 91 4.74 -0.58 2.27
CA VAL A 91 4.64 -2.01 1.95
C VAL A 91 3.99 -2.22 0.58
N VAL A 92 4.40 -3.31 -0.08
CA VAL A 92 3.71 -3.85 -1.24
C VAL A 92 3.11 -5.18 -0.84
N ALA A 93 1.80 -5.33 -1.03
CA ALA A 93 1.11 -6.55 -0.71
C ALA A 93 0.10 -6.95 -1.77
N GLU A 94 -0.22 -8.24 -1.83
CA GLU A 94 -1.17 -8.78 -2.79
C GLU A 94 -2.49 -9.12 -2.11
N VAL A 95 -3.54 -8.42 -2.50
CA VAL A 95 -4.89 -8.71 -2.05
C VAL A 95 -5.67 -9.30 -3.20
N LYS A 96 -6.12 -10.54 -3.01
CA LYS A 96 -7.10 -11.16 -3.89
C LYS A 96 -8.44 -10.46 -3.69
N ASN A 97 -9.02 -9.94 -4.76
CA ASN A 97 -10.36 -9.38 -4.70
C ASN A 97 -11.36 -10.55 -4.67
N GLU A 98 -12.20 -10.60 -3.63
CA GLU A 98 -13.13 -11.73 -3.45
C GLU A 98 -14.23 -11.76 -4.51
N GLU A 99 -14.56 -10.61 -5.11
CA GLU A 99 -15.62 -10.48 -6.12
C GLU A 99 -15.16 -10.85 -7.54
N SER A 100 -13.94 -10.48 -7.94
CA SER A 100 -13.44 -10.73 -9.29
C SER A 100 -12.46 -11.91 -9.38
N GLY A 101 -11.94 -12.37 -8.24
CA GLY A 101 -10.88 -13.37 -8.18
C GLY A 101 -9.50 -12.86 -8.58
N ASP A 102 -9.39 -11.60 -9.02
CA ASP A 102 -8.13 -10.99 -9.45
C ASP A 102 -7.19 -10.70 -8.28
N ILE A 103 -5.90 -10.90 -8.52
CA ILE A 103 -4.85 -10.50 -7.58
C ILE A 103 -4.53 -9.03 -7.85
N SER A 104 -4.91 -8.17 -6.91
CA SER A 104 -4.59 -6.74 -6.94
C SER A 104 -3.40 -6.45 -6.03
N GLN A 105 -2.45 -5.65 -6.50
CA GLN A 105 -1.37 -5.14 -5.66
C GLN A 105 -1.84 -3.89 -4.91
N VAL A 106 -1.70 -3.93 -3.59
CA VAL A 106 -1.94 -2.80 -2.70
C VAL A 106 -0.59 -2.25 -2.31
N VAL A 107 -0.36 -1.00 -2.64
CA VAL A 107 0.84 -0.27 -2.30
C VAL A 107 0.46 0.92 -1.44
N GLY A 108 1.18 1.12 -0.34
CA GLY A 108 0.94 2.24 0.54
C GLY A 108 1.68 2.16 1.85
N LYS A 109 1.38 3.14 2.71
CA LYS A 109 1.97 3.28 4.04
C LYS A 109 1.12 2.53 5.06
N VAL A 110 1.74 1.73 5.93
CA VAL A 110 1.04 1.08 7.03
C VAL A 110 0.72 2.10 8.11
N VAL A 111 -0.57 2.25 8.42
CA VAL A 111 -1.07 3.19 9.43
C VAL A 111 -1.35 2.47 10.75
N ALA A 112 -1.81 1.22 10.69
CA ALA A 112 -2.18 0.45 11.87
C ALA A 112 -2.01 -1.06 11.66
N VAL A 113 -2.02 -1.79 12.77
CA VAL A 113 -2.02 -3.25 12.84
C VAL A 113 -3.25 -3.71 13.59
N ASN A 114 -4.02 -4.60 12.99
CA ASN A 114 -5.18 -5.24 13.59
C ASN A 114 -4.92 -6.74 13.75
N VAL A 115 -5.54 -7.34 14.76
CA VAL A 115 -5.52 -8.79 14.97
C VAL A 115 -6.94 -9.30 14.89
N LYS A 116 -7.20 -10.22 13.94
CA LYS A 116 -8.50 -10.89 13.76
C LYS A 116 -8.25 -12.38 13.65
N GLU A 117 -8.99 -13.19 14.42
CA GLU A 117 -8.88 -14.66 14.38
C GLU A 117 -7.43 -15.18 14.50
N ASN A 118 -6.63 -14.55 15.36
CA ASN A 118 -5.21 -14.86 15.56
C ASN A 118 -4.30 -14.64 14.34
N LYS A 119 -4.78 -13.91 13.33
CA LYS A 119 -4.01 -13.42 12.18
C LYS A 119 -3.84 -11.91 12.27
N GLN A 120 -2.67 -11.43 11.84
CA GLN A 120 -2.33 -10.03 11.83
C GLN A 120 -2.65 -9.44 10.47
N PHE A 121 -3.35 -8.32 10.50
CA PHE A 121 -3.74 -7.53 9.35
C PHE A 121 -3.12 -6.14 9.47
N LEU A 122 -2.59 -5.64 8.37
CA LEU A 122 -2.04 -4.30 8.22
C LEU A 122 -3.09 -3.42 7.57
N LEU A 123 -3.31 -2.23 8.12
CA LEU A 123 -4.08 -1.19 7.47
C LEU A 123 -3.14 -0.35 6.61
N VAL A 124 -3.20 -0.55 5.30
CA VAL A 124 -2.34 0.11 4.32
C VAL A 124 -3.11 1.28 3.70
N GLN A 125 -2.60 2.50 3.88
CA GLN A 125 -3.12 3.71 3.23
C GLN A 125 -2.40 3.92 1.90
N SER A 126 -3.16 3.86 0.81
CA SER A 126 -2.69 4.23 -0.53
C SER A 126 -2.67 5.75 -0.70
N LEU A 127 -1.99 6.23 -1.74
CA LEU A 127 -1.81 7.66 -2.01
C LEU A 127 -3.14 8.43 -2.18
N ASP A 128 -4.18 7.74 -2.68
CA ASP A 128 -5.55 8.25 -2.80
C ASP A 128 -6.27 8.49 -1.46
N GLY A 129 -5.57 8.30 -0.33
CA GLY A 129 -6.11 8.39 1.03
C GLY A 129 -6.97 7.19 1.44
N LYS A 130 -7.28 6.28 0.50
CA LYS A 130 -8.02 5.04 0.77
C LYS A 130 -7.16 4.07 1.58
N THR A 131 -7.76 3.49 2.60
CA THR A 131 -7.14 2.44 3.42
C THR A 131 -7.67 1.07 3.01
N LYS A 132 -6.77 0.10 2.87
CA LYS A 132 -7.12 -1.30 2.60
C LYS A 132 -6.45 -2.20 3.61
N GLU A 133 -7.20 -3.19 4.09
CA GLU A 133 -6.72 -4.18 5.04
C GLU A 133 -6.02 -5.32 4.28
N VAL A 134 -4.83 -5.70 4.76
CA VAL A 134 -3.96 -6.68 4.11
C VAL A 134 -3.45 -7.64 5.17
N GLU A 135 -3.57 -8.94 4.94
CA GLU A 135 -2.96 -9.93 5.84
C GLU A 135 -1.42 -9.87 5.80
N LEU A 136 -0.76 -10.00 6.95
CA LEU A 136 0.70 -9.97 7.08
C LEU A 136 1.39 -10.99 6.15
N SER A 137 0.78 -12.16 5.95
CA SER A 137 1.29 -13.22 5.07
C SER A 137 1.30 -12.85 3.58
N LYS A 138 0.58 -11.80 3.19
CA LYS A 138 0.45 -11.32 1.80
C LYS A 138 1.38 -10.16 1.48
N VAL A 139 2.16 -9.70 2.45
CA VAL A 139 3.19 -8.67 2.25
C VAL A 139 4.35 -9.29 1.48
N LYS A 140 4.69 -8.71 0.33
CA LYS A 140 5.80 -9.16 -0.52
C LYS A 140 7.10 -8.42 -0.23
N SER A 141 7.01 -7.12 0.03
CA SER A 141 8.18 -6.31 0.34
C SER A 141 7.86 -5.22 1.34
N ILE A 142 8.88 -4.89 2.14
CA ILE A 142 8.89 -3.81 3.12
C ILE A 142 10.02 -2.89 2.68
N ASN A 143 9.71 -1.62 2.41
CA ASN A 143 10.70 -0.63 2.04
C ASN A 143 10.70 0.54 3.02
N ASP A 144 11.89 1.02 3.36
CA ASP A 144 12.08 2.17 4.23
C ASP A 144 11.85 3.48 3.46
N GLY A 145 10.59 3.76 3.11
CA GLY A 145 10.08 5.07 2.65
C GLY A 145 10.57 5.55 1.28
N THR A 146 11.87 5.79 1.14
CA THR A 146 12.53 6.59 0.09
C THR A 146 12.46 6.03 -1.33
N THR A 147 12.52 4.71 -1.52
CA THR A 147 12.50 4.11 -2.86
C THR A 147 11.09 3.84 -3.38
N LEU A 148 10.15 3.58 -2.46
CA LEU A 148 8.76 3.31 -2.83
C LEU A 148 8.00 4.60 -3.09
N ASP A 149 8.32 5.72 -2.44
CA ASP A 149 7.68 7.01 -2.73
C ASP A 149 7.92 7.44 -4.18
N ALA A 150 9.13 7.20 -4.73
CA ALA A 150 9.46 7.48 -6.13
C ALA A 150 8.76 6.50 -7.09
N GLU A 151 8.70 5.21 -6.78
CA GLU A 151 8.02 4.22 -7.64
C GLU A 151 6.49 4.40 -7.62
N ILE A 152 5.92 4.74 -6.46
CA ILE A 152 4.50 5.05 -6.31
C ILE A 152 4.17 6.36 -7.04
N LEU A 153 4.99 7.41 -6.90
CA LEU A 153 4.80 8.64 -7.67
C LEU A 153 4.93 8.38 -9.17
N ALA A 154 5.89 7.56 -9.61
CA ALA A 154 6.04 7.21 -11.01
C ALA A 154 4.81 6.48 -11.55
N LYS A 155 4.26 5.50 -10.80
CA LYS A 155 3.02 4.80 -11.18
C LYS A 155 1.80 5.72 -11.19
N GLU A 156 1.70 6.65 -10.24
CA GLU A 156 0.57 7.60 -10.21
C GLU A 156 0.69 8.63 -11.35
N ILE A 157 1.90 9.12 -11.63
CA ILE A 157 2.17 9.96 -12.81
C ILE A 157 1.81 9.19 -14.09
N GLU A 158 2.16 7.92 -14.19
CA GLU A 158 1.82 7.10 -15.36
C GLU A 158 0.30 6.96 -15.54
N LYS A 159 -0.43 6.73 -14.46
CA LYS A 159 -1.90 6.64 -14.45
C LYS A 159 -2.56 7.97 -14.80
N LEU A 160 -2.04 9.09 -14.27
CA LEU A 160 -2.50 10.44 -14.60
C LEU A 160 -2.22 10.79 -16.07
N GLN A 161 -1.04 10.48 -16.58
CA GLN A 161 -0.68 10.66 -18.00
C GLN A 161 -1.58 9.82 -18.92
N LEU A 162 -1.90 8.58 -18.53
CA LEU A 162 -2.82 7.73 -19.29
C LEU A 162 -4.25 8.29 -19.27
N SER A 163 -4.72 8.76 -18.11
CA SER A 163 -6.03 9.41 -17.98
C SER A 163 -6.13 10.68 -18.84
N GLN A 164 -5.10 11.52 -18.81
CA GLN A 164 -4.99 12.72 -19.64
C GLN A 164 -5.01 12.36 -21.13
N ALA A 165 -4.17 11.41 -21.54
CA ALA A 165 -4.09 10.96 -22.92
C ALA A 165 -5.44 10.41 -23.42
N ASN A 166 -6.13 9.62 -22.59
CA ASN A 166 -7.46 9.10 -22.91
C ASN A 166 -8.51 10.22 -23.01
N SER A 167 -8.43 11.25 -22.15
CA SER A 167 -9.29 12.44 -22.24
C SER A 167 -9.02 13.30 -23.47
N MET A 168 -7.83 13.18 -24.07
CA MET A 168 -7.47 13.86 -25.32
C MET A 168 -7.96 13.13 -26.56
N ILE A 169 -8.35 11.85 -26.48
CA ILE A 169 -8.91 11.12 -27.63
C ILE A 169 -10.11 11.88 -28.18
N ASN A 170 -10.15 12.02 -29.50
CA ASN A 170 -11.12 12.80 -30.25
C ASN A 170 -11.10 14.32 -30.05
N LYS A 171 -10.15 14.87 -29.29
CA LYS A 171 -9.95 16.32 -29.19
C LYS A 171 -8.93 16.82 -30.22
N ASN A 172 -9.05 18.10 -30.57
CA ASN A 172 -8.06 18.80 -31.37
C ASN A 172 -6.91 19.25 -30.46
N VAL A 173 -5.67 19.00 -30.88
CA VAL A 173 -4.47 19.34 -30.12
C VAL A 173 -3.42 19.97 -31.04
N GLU A 174 -2.55 20.79 -30.47
CA GLU A 174 -1.29 21.20 -31.10
C GLU A 174 -0.14 20.46 -30.45
N ALA A 175 0.78 19.98 -31.25
CA ALA A 175 1.95 19.27 -30.79
C ALA A 175 3.21 19.96 -31.31
N GLU A 176 4.22 20.05 -30.45
CA GLU A 176 5.54 20.56 -30.80
C GLU A 176 6.50 19.37 -31.00
N LEU A 177 6.92 19.14 -32.24
CA LEU A 177 7.88 18.11 -32.61
C LEU A 177 9.23 18.74 -32.89
N THR A 178 10.27 18.29 -32.21
CA THR A 178 11.65 18.66 -32.56
C THR A 178 12.15 17.71 -33.65
N ASN A 179 12.52 18.24 -34.81
CA ASN A 179 13.14 17.45 -35.87
C ASN A 179 14.60 17.09 -35.53
N ASP A 180 15.23 16.23 -36.32
CA ASP A 180 16.64 15.80 -36.13
C ASP A 180 17.66 16.95 -36.17
N LYS A 181 17.23 18.15 -36.61
CA LYS A 181 18.03 19.37 -36.66
C LYS A 181 17.80 20.31 -35.46
N GLY A 182 16.96 19.92 -34.51
CA GLY A 182 16.65 20.71 -33.32
C GLY A 182 15.58 21.79 -33.52
N GLU A 183 14.93 21.84 -34.69
CA GLU A 183 13.87 22.82 -34.97
C GLU A 183 12.51 22.31 -34.47
N VAL A 184 11.77 23.19 -33.79
CA VAL A 184 10.42 22.89 -33.29
C VAL A 184 9.39 23.12 -34.40
N ILE A 185 8.78 22.03 -34.85
CA ILE A 185 7.68 22.01 -35.82
C ILE A 185 6.37 21.89 -35.05
N LYS A 186 5.42 22.78 -35.32
CA LYS A 186 4.06 22.71 -34.77
C LYS A 186 3.19 21.90 -35.71
N ILE A 187 2.52 20.88 -35.18
CA ILE A 187 1.51 20.12 -35.90
C ILE A 187 0.17 20.22 -35.17
N GLY A 188 -0.89 20.53 -35.92
CA GLY A 188 -2.25 20.59 -35.40
C GLY A 188 -3.08 19.43 -35.96
N GLY A 189 -3.88 18.79 -35.11
CA GLY A 189 -4.76 17.72 -35.57
C GLY A 189 -5.62 17.09 -34.48
N LYS A 190 -6.44 16.12 -34.88
CA LYS A 190 -7.33 15.38 -33.97
C LYS A 190 -6.62 14.15 -33.42
N VAL A 191 -6.66 13.94 -32.11
CA VAL A 191 -6.11 12.71 -31.49
C VAL A 191 -7.02 11.54 -31.82
N VAL A 192 -6.44 10.48 -32.38
CA VAL A 192 -7.17 9.26 -32.79
C VAL A 192 -6.92 8.12 -31.82
N ALA A 193 -5.72 8.01 -31.26
CA ALA A 193 -5.35 6.93 -30.36
C ALA A 193 -4.24 7.33 -29.37
N VAL A 194 -4.16 6.57 -28.28
CA VAL A 194 -3.08 6.62 -27.28
C VAL A 194 -2.34 5.30 -27.32
N ASN A 195 -1.01 5.35 -27.36
CA ASN A 195 -0.14 4.19 -27.30
C ASN A 195 0.96 4.39 -26.26
N VAL A 196 1.58 3.30 -25.81
CA VAL A 196 2.71 3.32 -24.89
C VAL A 196 3.90 2.68 -25.59
N LYS A 197 4.96 3.45 -25.83
CA LYS A 197 6.24 2.92 -26.34
C LYS A 197 7.35 3.30 -25.38
N GLU A 198 8.16 2.34 -24.97
CA GLU A 198 9.34 2.56 -24.09
C GLU A 198 9.01 3.31 -22.79
N GLY A 199 7.82 3.08 -22.20
CA GLY A 199 7.36 3.77 -21.00
C GLY A 199 6.86 5.21 -21.23
N LYS A 200 6.98 5.74 -22.44
CA LYS A 200 6.46 7.06 -22.83
C LYS A 200 5.06 6.93 -23.42
N LYS A 201 4.16 7.83 -23.04
CA LYS A 201 2.81 7.92 -23.62
C LYS A 201 2.86 8.69 -24.93
N ILE A 202 2.44 8.05 -26.02
CA ILE A 202 2.44 8.58 -27.38
C ILE A 202 1.00 8.75 -27.86
N LEU A 203 0.69 9.93 -28.38
CA LEU A 203 -0.56 10.27 -29.03
C LEU A 203 -0.41 10.13 -30.53
N LEU A 204 -1.38 9.46 -31.19
CA LEU A 204 -1.53 9.49 -32.64
C LEU A 204 -2.43 10.66 -33.02
N ILE A 205 -1.85 11.68 -33.64
CA ILE A 205 -2.56 12.89 -34.08
C ILE A 205 -2.78 12.79 -35.59
N LYS A 206 -4.03 12.90 -36.03
CA LYS A 206 -4.40 12.98 -37.44
C LYS A 206 -4.46 14.45 -37.86
N GLY A 207 -3.53 14.87 -38.71
CA GLY A 207 -3.48 16.22 -39.28
C GLY A 207 -4.62 16.48 -40.26
N THR A 208 -4.79 17.75 -40.63
CA THR A 208 -5.77 18.19 -41.65
C THR A 208 -5.49 17.62 -43.04
N ASP A 209 -4.27 17.15 -43.28
CA ASP A 209 -3.84 16.43 -44.48
C ASP A 209 -4.19 14.92 -44.45
N GLY A 210 -4.83 14.46 -43.38
CA GLY A 210 -5.23 13.07 -43.19
C GLY A 210 -4.10 12.14 -42.73
N LYS A 211 -2.85 12.63 -42.62
CA LYS A 211 -1.71 11.86 -42.14
C LYS A 211 -1.75 11.73 -40.62
N GLN A 212 -1.27 10.60 -40.13
CA GLN A 212 -1.15 10.34 -38.70
C GLN A 212 0.30 10.54 -38.28
N THR A 213 0.51 11.27 -37.19
CA THR A 213 1.83 11.53 -36.62
C THR A 213 1.84 11.13 -35.15
N GLU A 214 2.89 10.45 -34.73
CA GLU A 214 3.12 10.05 -33.35
C GLU A 214 3.82 11.18 -32.59
N VAL A 215 3.25 11.59 -31.45
CA VAL A 215 3.82 12.64 -30.59
C VAL A 215 3.78 12.21 -29.13
N GLU A 216 4.87 12.44 -28.40
CA GLU A 216 4.92 12.24 -26.96
C GLU A 216 3.99 13.20 -26.21
N LEU A 217 3.20 12.69 -25.25
CA LEU A 217 2.22 13.45 -24.46
C LEU A 217 2.82 14.71 -23.80
N SER A 218 4.08 14.64 -23.35
CA SER A 218 4.81 15.76 -22.75
C SER A 218 4.99 16.96 -23.68
N LYS A 219 4.89 16.76 -25.00
CA LYS A 219 5.09 17.78 -26.04
C LYS A 219 3.78 18.25 -26.67
N VAL A 220 2.64 17.83 -26.14
CA VAL A 220 1.32 18.16 -26.67
C VAL A 220 0.66 19.25 -25.82
N LYS A 221 0.25 20.33 -26.49
CA LYS A 221 -0.58 21.39 -25.91
C LYS A 221 -2.02 21.22 -26.38
N VAL A 222 -2.96 21.21 -25.45
CA VAL A 222 -4.39 21.15 -25.79
C VAL A 222 -4.82 22.51 -26.29
N ILE A 223 -5.39 22.57 -27.51
CA ILE A 223 -6.09 23.77 -27.96
C ILE A 223 -7.56 23.59 -27.56
N ASN A 224 -8.02 24.54 -26.76
CA ASN A 224 -9.34 24.62 -26.15
C ASN A 224 -10.49 24.28 -27.11
N ASP A 225 -11.33 23.30 -26.73
CA ASP A 225 -12.60 22.98 -27.40
C ASP A 225 -13.79 23.15 -26.41
N GLY A 226 -13.73 24.21 -25.59
CA GLY A 226 -14.89 24.68 -24.81
C GLY A 226 -15.35 23.81 -23.64
N THR A 227 -14.57 22.78 -23.26
CA THR A 227 -14.88 21.88 -22.13
C THR A 227 -13.76 21.88 -21.05
N SER A 228 -12.83 22.84 -21.13
CA SER A 228 -11.53 22.82 -20.46
C SER A 228 -11.46 23.68 -19.20
N THR A 229 -12.18 23.31 -18.14
CA THR A 229 -11.82 23.75 -16.78
C THR A 229 -10.97 22.72 -16.04
N ASP A 230 -11.04 21.44 -16.43
CA ASP A 230 -10.34 20.36 -15.72
C ASP A 230 -8.95 20.04 -16.31
N GLY A 231 -8.72 20.27 -17.60
CA GLY A 231 -7.47 19.92 -18.28
C GLY A 231 -6.27 20.78 -17.87
N GLU A 232 -6.45 22.09 -17.73
CA GLU A 232 -5.41 23.02 -17.28
C GLU A 232 -5.09 22.85 -15.79
N ALA A 233 -6.11 22.56 -14.97
CA ALA A 233 -5.91 22.24 -13.56
C ALA A 233 -5.07 20.97 -13.38
N LEU A 234 -5.35 19.93 -14.18
CA LEU A 234 -4.57 18.69 -14.19
C LEU A 234 -3.13 18.91 -14.68
N LEU A 235 -2.90 19.74 -15.70
CA LEU A 235 -1.56 20.11 -16.17
C LEU A 235 -0.74 20.77 -15.06
N LYS A 236 -1.35 21.70 -14.32
CA LYS A 236 -0.70 22.41 -13.22
C LYS A 236 -0.40 21.49 -12.03
N GLU A 237 -1.29 20.54 -11.73
CA GLU A 237 -1.09 19.53 -10.68
C GLU A 237 0.03 18.54 -11.07
N ILE A 238 0.07 18.08 -12.33
CA ILE A 238 1.13 17.22 -12.87
C ILE A 238 2.48 17.94 -12.79
N GLU A 239 2.56 19.19 -13.24
CA GLU A 239 3.81 19.96 -13.22
C GLU A 239 4.35 20.16 -11.79
N LYS A 240 3.44 20.43 -10.84
CA LYS A 240 3.76 20.54 -9.41
C LYS A 240 4.25 19.21 -8.83
N LEU A 241 3.63 18.09 -9.19
CA LEU A 241 4.06 16.75 -8.76
C LEU A 241 5.41 16.37 -9.38
N THR A 242 5.63 16.66 -10.65
CA THR A 242 6.92 16.43 -11.33
C THR A 242 8.06 17.21 -10.67
N GLN A 243 7.85 18.47 -10.31
CA GLN A 243 8.84 19.25 -9.56
C GLN A 243 9.14 18.63 -8.20
N LYS A 244 8.11 18.15 -7.50
CA LYS A 244 8.27 17.50 -6.19
C LYS A 244 9.02 16.17 -6.27
N VAL A 245 8.83 15.38 -7.35
CA VAL A 245 9.65 14.18 -7.63
C VAL A 245 11.11 14.57 -7.80
N ALA A 246 11.38 15.56 -8.66
CA ALA A 246 12.75 15.98 -8.94
C ALA A 246 13.48 16.49 -7.68
N GLU A 247 12.77 17.16 -6.78
CA GLU A 247 13.29 17.62 -5.50
C GLU A 247 13.61 16.44 -4.56
N LEU A 248 12.72 15.44 -4.48
CA LEU A 248 12.94 14.23 -3.70
C LEU A 248 14.10 13.38 -4.25
N GLU A 249 14.24 13.25 -5.58
CA GLU A 249 15.37 12.56 -6.21
C GLU A 249 16.71 13.24 -5.89
N LYS A 250 16.72 14.57 -5.82
CA LYS A 250 17.90 15.34 -5.44
C LYS A 250 18.28 15.11 -3.98
N ILE A 251 17.31 15.10 -3.07
CA ILE A 251 17.53 14.79 -1.64
C ILE A 251 18.03 13.36 -1.45
N ILE A 252 17.48 12.38 -2.18
CA ILE A 252 17.94 10.98 -2.16
C ILE A 252 19.39 10.87 -2.64
N LYS A 253 19.78 11.67 -3.64
CA LYS A 253 21.15 11.70 -4.16
C LYS A 253 22.14 12.32 -3.16
N GLU A 254 21.73 13.34 -2.41
CA GLU A 254 22.53 13.95 -1.34
C GLU A 254 22.67 13.03 -0.12
N LEU A 255 21.61 12.29 0.26
CA LEU A 255 21.64 11.31 1.35
C LEU A 255 22.41 10.01 1.00
N LYS A 256 22.71 9.77 -0.27
CA LYS A 256 23.50 8.62 -0.77
C LYS A 256 24.96 8.94 -1.08
N GLN A 257 25.40 10.18 -0.91
CA GLN A 257 26.84 10.47 -0.90
C GLN A 257 27.42 10.09 0.47
N PRO A 258 28.59 9.42 0.49
CA PRO A 258 29.19 8.86 1.71
C PRO A 258 29.59 9.93 2.73
#